data_AF-A0A356KCQ9-F1
#
_entry.id   AF-A0A356KCQ9-F1
#
_cell.length_a   1.000
_cell.length_b   1.000
_cell.length_c   1.000
_cell.angle_alpha   90.00
_cell.angle_beta   90.00
_cell.angle_gamma   90.00
#
_symmetry.space_group_name_H-M   'P 1'
#
loop_
_entity.id
_entity.type
_entity.pdbx_description
1 polymer ?
#
loop_
_entity_poly.entity_id
_entity_poly.type
_entity_poly.pdbx_seq_one_letter_code
_entity_poly.pdbx_strand_id
1 'polypeptide(L)'
;MKPLTPTLALVALCGLFAATAQADDPPPGLPLPEQKRPQPRPASSGKIDLAEQIARYSALVEDPSRFNAQTAAGLMRKAYAEIFALRQDQIDMAAVDRDPHGLTQALFQVTTALDARMAELYEAGKLSDDVANAKRRVLRGIRYLREAILQRTAAKAPAKLYQHGKPALAETFPVMHWSVDPAYQAMTPAQFPRTFVLLCMGNSNVSAAISRSASEDNTFSHLAIGYRSTEPKTVEGKTYPAGTLFLLESLIETGVIIKPLAKHYEGVTRDVIFFVRDQSKQAAVDAAADAFFDRAKDGLNKGEPLGYDFSMGASHRIAGEKAAAEGKTLPDPDGYFCAGVADEIFRKAGIELFTTLTRLNPGPGSAGLFASWGISPEDPVTAPGDADVSGTLLRVAEGARIDWL
;
A
#
# COMPACT_ATOMS: atom_id res chain seq x y z
N MET A 1 -4.30 -35.53 -37.16
CA MET A 1 -4.24 -34.65 -35.96
C MET A 1 -5.63 -34.61 -35.37
N LYS A 2 -5.83 -35.20 -34.18
CA LYS A 2 -7.12 -35.23 -33.46
C LYS A 2 -7.11 -34.12 -32.40
N PRO A 3 -8.25 -33.47 -32.10
CA PRO A 3 -8.30 -32.44 -31.07
C PRO A 3 -8.35 -33.09 -29.68
N LEU A 4 -7.55 -32.58 -28.75
CA LEU A 4 -7.62 -32.89 -27.33
C LEU A 4 -8.66 -31.96 -26.67
N THR A 5 -9.69 -32.56 -26.09
CA THR A 5 -10.63 -31.95 -25.16
C THR A 5 -9.99 -31.76 -23.78
N PRO A 6 -10.19 -30.64 -23.08
CA PRO A 6 -9.68 -30.48 -21.72
C PRO A 6 -10.60 -31.22 -20.75
N THR A 7 -10.06 -32.23 -20.07
CA THR A 7 -10.76 -32.92 -18.99
C THR A 7 -10.51 -32.19 -17.67
N LEU A 8 -11.60 -31.97 -16.94
CA LEU A 8 -11.67 -31.44 -15.58
C LEU A 8 -10.58 -32.04 -14.67
N ALA A 9 -9.76 -31.18 -14.07
CA ALA A 9 -8.97 -31.49 -12.89
C ALA A 9 -8.95 -30.26 -11.96
N LEU A 10 -10.12 -29.93 -11.41
CA LEU A 10 -10.27 -28.87 -10.40
C LEU A 10 -11.45 -29.17 -9.45
N VAL A 11 -11.47 -30.33 -8.80
CA VAL A 11 -12.43 -30.63 -7.71
C VAL A 11 -11.79 -31.38 -6.51
N ALA A 12 -10.53 -31.79 -6.56
CA ALA A 12 -9.94 -32.64 -5.51
C ALA A 12 -8.98 -31.91 -4.53
N LEU A 13 -9.25 -30.65 -4.16
CA LEU A 13 -8.47 -29.96 -3.10
C LEU A 13 -9.30 -29.39 -1.94
N CYS A 14 -10.61 -29.63 -1.88
CA CYS A 14 -11.49 -29.09 -0.82
C CYS A 14 -12.04 -30.15 0.15
N GLY A 15 -11.49 -31.37 0.17
CA GLY A 15 -12.12 -32.52 0.83
C GLY A 15 -11.33 -33.22 1.94
N LEU A 16 -10.29 -32.59 2.52
CA LEU A 16 -9.44 -33.24 3.54
C LEU A 16 -8.94 -32.26 4.60
N PHE A 17 -9.87 -31.61 5.31
CA PHE A 17 -9.59 -30.98 6.63
C PHE A 17 -10.79 -31.17 7.57
N ALA A 18 -11.21 -32.42 7.73
CA ALA A 18 -12.09 -32.82 8.82
C ALA A 18 -11.47 -34.02 9.53
N ALA A 19 -11.23 -33.83 10.83
CA ALA A 19 -10.81 -34.79 11.86
C ALA A 19 -9.31 -34.90 12.19
N THR A 20 -9.07 -34.66 13.48
CA THR A 20 -7.91 -34.98 14.34
C THR A 20 -6.63 -34.17 14.20
N ALA A 21 -6.67 -32.92 14.69
CA ALA A 21 -5.54 -32.37 15.45
C ALA A 21 -6.01 -32.21 16.91
N GLN A 22 -5.54 -33.12 17.78
CA GLN A 22 -5.49 -32.84 19.21
C GLN A 22 -4.57 -31.64 19.39
N ALA A 23 -5.12 -30.56 19.91
CA ALA A 23 -4.38 -29.36 20.24
C ALA A 23 -3.44 -29.68 21.41
N ASP A 24 -2.14 -29.66 21.15
CA ASP A 24 -1.17 -29.33 22.19
C ASP A 24 -1.37 -27.85 22.49
N ASP A 25 -1.81 -27.55 23.71
CA ASP A 25 -2.03 -26.19 24.18
C ASP A 25 -0.74 -25.37 24.01
N PRO A 26 -0.79 -24.21 23.32
CA PRO A 26 0.34 -23.29 23.35
C PRO A 26 0.58 -22.83 24.79
N PRO A 27 1.84 -22.57 25.18
CA PRO A 27 2.14 -22.07 26.52
C PRO A 27 1.35 -20.79 26.78
N PRO A 28 0.89 -20.57 28.02
CA PRO A 28 0.00 -19.46 28.35
C PRO A 28 0.70 -18.14 28.06
N GLY A 29 0.37 -17.54 26.90
CA GLY A 29 0.65 -16.15 26.63
C GLY A 29 0.00 -15.32 27.73
N LEU A 30 0.75 -14.35 28.26
CA LEU A 30 0.20 -13.36 29.18
C LEU A 30 -1.13 -12.86 28.62
N PRO A 31 -2.23 -12.92 29.39
CA PRO A 31 -3.52 -12.42 28.91
C PRO A 31 -3.30 -10.97 28.50
N LEU A 32 -3.58 -10.67 27.22
CA LEU A 32 -3.69 -9.28 26.77
C LEU A 32 -4.61 -8.59 27.78
N PRO A 33 -4.19 -7.45 28.37
CA PRO A 33 -5.00 -6.77 29.37
C PRO A 33 -6.39 -6.59 28.76
N GLU A 34 -7.40 -7.11 29.45
CA GLU A 34 -8.79 -7.05 29.04
C GLU A 34 -9.11 -5.60 28.72
N GLN A 35 -9.07 -5.23 27.44
CA GLN A 35 -9.41 -3.90 27.00
C GLN A 35 -10.90 -3.80 27.22
N LYS A 36 -11.30 -3.29 28.40
CA LYS A 36 -12.68 -2.93 28.69
C LYS A 36 -13.19 -2.18 27.47
N ARG A 37 -14.16 -2.78 26.78
CA ARG A 37 -14.83 -2.11 25.66
C ARG A 37 -15.20 -0.71 26.17
N PRO A 38 -14.88 0.36 25.43
CA PRO A 38 -15.22 1.70 25.85
C PRO A 38 -16.70 1.72 26.24
N GLN A 39 -16.98 2.09 27.49
CA GLN A 39 -18.36 2.22 27.96
C GLN A 39 -19.08 3.19 27.02
N PRO A 40 -20.31 2.91 26.58
CA PRO A 40 -21.06 3.81 25.73
C PRO A 40 -21.09 5.19 26.38
N ARG A 41 -20.65 6.23 25.67
CA ARG A 41 -20.85 7.60 26.16
C ARG A 41 -22.37 7.81 26.34
N PRO A 42 -22.82 8.43 27.45
CA PRO A 42 -24.21 8.87 27.56
C PRO A 42 -24.52 9.76 26.36
N ALA A 43 -25.72 9.62 25.80
CA ALA A 43 -26.11 10.37 24.60
C ALA A 43 -25.95 11.87 24.86
N SER A 44 -24.91 12.49 24.28
CA SER A 44 -24.85 13.93 24.17
C SER A 44 -26.03 14.38 23.32
N SER A 45 -26.70 15.46 23.70
CA SER A 45 -27.94 15.94 23.08
C SER A 45 -27.79 16.42 21.61
N GLY A 46 -26.62 16.28 20.99
CA GLY A 46 -26.35 16.60 19.59
C GLY A 46 -25.68 15.43 18.86
N LYS A 47 -26.01 15.29 17.56
CA LYS A 47 -25.28 14.43 16.63
C LYS A 47 -23.86 14.99 16.41
N ILE A 48 -22.89 14.13 16.19
CA ILE A 48 -21.50 14.45 15.87
C ILE A 48 -21.46 15.00 14.44
N ASP A 49 -21.00 16.24 14.29
CA ASP A 49 -20.56 16.77 13.00
C ASP A 49 -19.17 16.21 12.69
N LEU A 50 -19.09 15.40 11.62
CA LEU A 50 -17.84 14.77 11.23
C LEU A 50 -16.82 15.76 10.69
N ALA A 51 -17.26 16.84 10.01
CA ALA A 51 -16.36 17.88 9.51
C ALA A 51 -15.66 18.59 10.68
N GLU A 52 -16.42 18.92 11.73
CA GLU A 52 -15.87 19.53 12.94
C GLU A 52 -14.89 18.58 13.65
N GLN A 53 -15.22 17.29 13.75
CA GLN A 53 -14.34 16.29 14.34
C GLN A 53 -13.03 16.13 13.55
N ILE A 54 -13.09 16.13 12.21
CA ILE A 54 -11.90 16.06 11.35
C ILE A 54 -11.04 17.33 11.50
N ALA A 55 -11.67 18.51 11.52
CA ALA A 55 -10.97 19.78 11.73
C ALA A 55 -10.23 19.79 13.07
N ARG A 56 -10.82 19.25 14.13
CA ARG A 56 -10.13 19.06 15.42
C ARG A 56 -8.91 18.15 15.31
N TYR A 57 -8.98 17.06 14.54
CA TYR A 57 -7.81 16.20 14.31
C TYR A 57 -6.71 16.92 13.54
N SER A 58 -7.05 17.70 12.51
CA SER A 58 -6.08 18.51 11.76
C SER A 58 -5.37 19.49 12.67
N ALA A 59 -6.13 20.26 13.45
CA ALA A 59 -5.58 21.24 14.38
C ALA A 59 -4.67 20.63 15.45
N LEU A 60 -4.95 19.38 15.88
CA LEU A 60 -4.09 18.65 16.81
C LEU A 60 -2.74 18.29 16.19
N VAL A 61 -2.69 17.94 14.91
CA VAL A 61 -1.46 17.56 14.20
C VAL A 61 -0.66 18.80 13.79
N GLU A 62 -1.35 19.88 13.44
CA GLU A 62 -0.74 21.12 12.95
C GLU A 62 -0.08 21.95 14.04
N ASP A 63 -0.45 21.80 15.31
CA ASP A 63 0.13 22.57 16.42
C ASP A 63 1.40 21.90 17.00
N PRO A 64 2.62 22.37 16.68
CA PRO A 64 3.87 21.75 17.13
C PRO A 64 4.10 21.92 18.64
N SER A 65 3.46 22.90 19.29
CA SER A 65 3.55 23.06 20.75
C SER A 65 2.84 21.92 21.48
N ARG A 66 1.80 21.35 20.84
CA ARG A 66 1.00 20.24 21.36
C ARG A 66 1.41 18.90 20.78
N PHE A 67 1.85 18.85 19.53
CA PHE A 67 2.24 17.64 18.81
C PHE A 67 3.76 17.58 18.69
N ASN A 68 4.41 16.94 19.66
CA ASN A 68 5.86 16.79 19.72
C ASN A 68 6.24 15.37 20.18
N ALA A 69 7.54 15.09 20.25
CA ALA A 69 8.05 13.76 20.59
C ALA A 69 7.48 13.17 21.90
N GLN A 70 7.15 14.01 22.88
CA GLN A 70 6.64 13.58 24.18
C GLN A 70 5.13 13.30 24.17
N THR A 71 4.37 14.01 23.33
CA THR A 71 2.89 14.02 23.39
C THR A 71 2.23 13.35 22.18
N ALA A 72 2.92 13.25 21.05
CA ALA A 72 2.37 12.80 19.77
C ALA A 72 1.70 11.42 19.88
N ALA A 73 2.35 10.45 20.51
CA ALA A 73 1.80 9.10 20.68
C ALA A 73 0.48 9.10 21.47
N GLY A 74 0.40 9.87 22.56
CA GLY A 74 -0.82 10.00 23.36
C GLY A 74 -1.98 10.64 22.59
N LEU A 75 -1.69 11.71 21.84
CA LEU A 75 -2.68 12.40 21.01
C LEU A 75 -3.22 11.50 19.90
N MET A 76 -2.34 10.77 19.20
CA MET A 76 -2.75 9.85 18.14
C MET A 76 -3.58 8.67 18.66
N ARG A 77 -3.21 8.10 19.82
CA ARG A 77 -4.03 7.05 20.45
C ARG A 77 -5.41 7.55 20.84
N LYS A 78 -5.50 8.78 21.37
CA LYS A 78 -6.79 9.41 21.69
C LYS A 78 -7.62 9.59 20.42
N ALA A 79 -7.06 10.16 19.35
CA ALA A 79 -7.75 10.31 18.07
C ALA A 79 -8.21 8.96 17.50
N TYR A 80 -7.35 7.94 17.54
CA TYR A 80 -7.72 6.58 17.12
C TYR A 80 -8.90 6.02 17.93
N ALA A 81 -8.86 6.15 19.27
CA ALA A 81 -9.94 5.69 20.13
C ALA A 81 -11.26 6.44 19.86
N GLU A 82 -11.20 7.75 19.57
CA GLU A 82 -12.36 8.55 19.19
C GLU A 82 -12.94 8.08 17.85
N ILE A 83 -12.10 7.86 16.83
CA ILE A 83 -12.54 7.31 15.53
C ILE A 83 -13.17 5.92 15.70
N PHE A 84 -12.54 5.03 16.46
CA PHE A 84 -13.02 3.66 16.67
C PHE A 84 -14.33 3.60 17.48
N ALA A 85 -14.57 4.62 18.33
CA ALA A 85 -15.80 4.73 19.10
C ALA A 85 -16.97 5.36 18.32
N LEU A 86 -16.75 5.86 17.10
CA LEU A 86 -17.80 6.45 16.28
C LEU A 86 -18.88 5.41 15.96
N ARG A 87 -20.14 5.79 16.17
CA ARG A 87 -21.30 5.00 15.74
C ARG A 87 -22.14 5.78 14.74
N GLN A 88 -22.70 5.09 13.76
CA GLN A 88 -23.53 5.72 12.73
C GLN A 88 -24.75 6.45 13.32
N ASP A 89 -25.34 5.94 14.41
CA ASP A 89 -26.47 6.58 15.10
C ASP A 89 -26.08 7.84 15.88
N GLN A 90 -24.79 8.13 16.04
CA GLN A 90 -24.29 9.33 16.70
C GLN A 90 -23.86 10.40 15.71
N ILE A 91 -23.62 10.06 14.44
CA ILE A 91 -23.13 11.01 13.42
C ILE A 91 -24.30 11.71 12.74
N ASP A 92 -24.12 13.00 12.39
CA ASP A 92 -25.01 13.69 11.45
C ASP A 92 -24.79 13.14 10.03
N MET A 93 -25.51 12.07 9.72
CA MET A 93 -25.39 11.41 8.42
C MET A 93 -25.89 12.30 7.28
N ALA A 94 -26.78 13.27 7.53
CA ALA A 94 -27.22 14.20 6.50
C ALA A 94 -26.08 15.16 6.11
N ALA A 95 -25.26 15.60 7.08
CA ALA A 95 -24.05 16.35 6.79
C ALA A 95 -23.05 15.52 5.97
N VAL A 96 -22.83 14.25 6.33
CA VAL A 96 -21.95 13.34 5.56
C VAL A 96 -22.43 13.18 4.11
N ASP A 97 -23.74 13.06 3.91
CA ASP A 97 -24.33 12.88 2.58
C ASP A 97 -24.22 14.12 1.69
N ARG A 98 -24.11 15.33 2.28
CA ARG A 98 -23.99 16.59 1.53
C ARG A 98 -22.60 16.78 0.92
N ASP A 99 -21.54 16.34 1.61
CA ASP A 99 -20.16 16.56 1.16
C ASP A 99 -19.21 15.40 1.51
N PRO A 100 -19.42 14.20 0.93
CA PRO A 100 -18.55 13.06 1.18
C PRO A 100 -17.12 13.26 0.61
N HIS A 101 -16.98 14.01 -0.48
CA HIS A 101 -15.69 14.29 -1.10
C HIS A 101 -14.86 15.24 -0.21
N GLY A 102 -15.44 16.34 0.26
CA GLY A 102 -14.75 17.26 1.17
C GLY A 102 -14.31 16.58 2.46
N LEU A 103 -15.14 15.70 3.05
CA LEU A 103 -14.78 14.92 4.23
C LEU A 103 -13.61 13.95 3.99
N THR A 104 -13.64 13.21 2.87
CA THR A 104 -12.58 12.26 2.54
C THR A 104 -11.27 12.96 2.18
N GLN A 105 -11.34 14.10 1.52
CA GLN A 105 -10.20 14.98 1.25
C GLN A 105 -9.63 15.57 2.54
N ALA A 106 -10.47 16.02 3.48
CA ALA A 106 -10.01 16.52 4.78
C ALA A 106 -9.31 15.43 5.61
N LEU A 107 -9.84 14.20 5.63
CA LEU A 107 -9.19 13.06 6.27
C LEU A 107 -7.84 12.70 5.62
N PHE A 108 -7.73 12.84 4.30
CA PHE A 108 -6.46 12.69 3.59
C PHE A 108 -5.46 13.79 3.97
N GLN A 109 -5.91 15.05 4.10
CA GLN A 109 -5.06 16.15 4.58
C GLN A 109 -4.54 15.92 6.00
N VAL A 110 -5.36 15.37 6.91
CA VAL A 110 -4.89 14.96 8.23
C VAL A 110 -3.78 13.90 8.12
N THR A 111 -3.90 12.98 7.16
CA THR A 111 -2.89 11.94 6.91
C THR A 111 -1.58 12.52 6.39
N THR A 112 -1.61 13.43 5.41
CA THR A 112 -0.40 14.06 4.87
C THR A 112 0.25 15.00 5.88
N ALA A 113 -0.53 15.75 6.65
CA ALA A 113 -0.03 16.56 7.76
C ALA A 113 0.68 15.70 8.82
N LEU A 114 0.10 14.53 9.13
CA LEU A 114 0.73 13.59 10.05
C LEU A 114 2.03 13.03 9.48
N ASP A 115 2.06 12.63 8.21
CA ASP A 115 3.28 12.17 7.55
C ASP A 115 4.39 13.25 7.59
N ALA A 116 4.05 14.52 7.36
CA ALA A 116 4.99 15.65 7.47
C ALA A 116 5.55 15.82 8.88
N ARG A 117 4.70 15.79 9.92
CA ARG A 117 5.15 15.86 11.33
C ARG A 117 6.05 14.70 11.72
N MET A 118 5.79 13.51 11.19
CA MET A 118 6.62 12.33 11.46
C MET A 118 7.99 12.46 10.81
N ALA A 119 8.07 13.01 9.58
CA ALA A 119 9.33 13.32 8.93
C ALA A 119 10.15 14.34 9.76
N GLU A 120 9.53 15.42 10.26
CA GLU A 120 10.21 16.38 11.13
C GLU A 120 10.78 15.73 12.40
N LEU A 121 10.02 14.83 13.04
CA LEU A 121 10.50 14.09 14.21
C LEU A 121 11.63 13.12 13.85
N TYR A 122 11.55 12.47 12.70
CA TYR A 122 12.58 11.54 12.21
C TYR A 122 13.90 12.26 11.95
N GLU A 123 13.88 13.35 11.18
CA GLU A 123 15.06 14.17 10.87
C GLU A 123 15.69 14.77 12.14
N ALA A 124 14.87 15.08 13.16
CA ALA A 124 15.35 15.55 14.44
C ALA A 124 15.91 14.45 15.36
N GLY A 125 15.88 13.17 14.96
CA GLY A 125 16.25 12.03 15.79
C GLY A 125 15.33 11.79 16.99
N LYS A 126 14.07 12.20 16.87
CA LYS A 126 13.06 12.22 17.96
C LYS A 126 11.85 11.31 17.71
N LEU A 127 11.84 10.56 16.60
CA LEU A 127 10.79 9.59 16.32
C LEU A 127 11.04 8.31 17.14
N SER A 128 10.19 8.04 18.11
CA SER A 128 10.23 6.78 18.87
C SER A 128 9.32 5.72 18.26
N ASP A 129 9.59 4.45 18.55
CA ASP A 129 8.74 3.31 18.15
C ASP A 129 7.28 3.48 18.61
N ASP A 130 7.08 4.12 19.77
CA ASP A 130 5.73 4.37 20.29
C ASP A 130 4.95 5.38 19.45
N VAL A 131 5.64 6.43 18.98
CA VAL A 131 5.06 7.43 18.07
C VAL A 131 4.78 6.78 16.72
N ALA A 132 5.72 5.99 16.17
CA ALA A 132 5.53 5.27 14.92
C ALA A 132 4.33 4.30 14.99
N ASN A 133 4.18 3.56 16.10
CA ASN A 133 3.07 2.65 16.30
C ASN A 133 1.72 3.36 16.50
N ALA A 134 1.70 4.48 17.21
CA ALA A 134 0.50 5.29 17.36
C ALA A 134 0.06 5.91 16.02
N LYS A 135 1.01 6.34 15.18
CA LYS A 135 0.78 6.81 13.79
C LYS A 135 0.06 5.73 12.98
N ARG A 136 0.59 4.51 12.95
CA ARG A 136 -0.02 3.39 12.20
C ARG A 136 -1.47 3.16 12.60
N ARG A 137 -1.76 3.14 13.90
CA ARG A 137 -3.13 2.93 14.41
C ARG A 137 -4.08 4.05 13.99
N VAL A 138 -3.70 5.32 14.17
CA VAL A 138 -4.58 6.43 13.80
C VAL A 138 -4.82 6.49 12.29
N LEU A 139 -3.78 6.22 11.47
CA LEU A 139 -3.94 6.13 10.01
C LEU A 139 -4.89 5.01 9.59
N ARG A 140 -4.85 3.85 10.28
CA ARG A 140 -5.85 2.78 10.08
C ARG A 140 -7.26 3.26 10.38
N GLY A 141 -7.45 3.94 11.51
CA GLY A 141 -8.75 4.51 11.89
C GLY A 141 -9.27 5.51 10.85
N ILE A 142 -8.43 6.46 10.44
CA ILE A 142 -8.73 7.45 9.41
C ILE A 142 -9.14 6.75 8.09
N ARG A 143 -8.41 5.71 7.70
CA ARG A 143 -8.73 4.95 6.49
C ARG A 143 -10.10 4.28 6.56
N TYR A 144 -10.40 3.55 7.63
CA TYR A 144 -11.72 2.91 7.77
C TYR A 144 -12.86 3.93 7.78
N LEU A 145 -12.64 5.10 8.39
CA LEU A 145 -13.60 6.18 8.34
C LEU A 145 -13.81 6.70 6.91
N ARG A 146 -12.74 6.90 6.13
CA ARG A 146 -12.83 7.27 4.71
C ARG A 146 -13.57 6.23 3.89
N GLU A 147 -13.23 4.96 4.06
CA GLU A 147 -13.89 3.85 3.37
C GLU A 147 -15.38 3.76 3.71
N ALA A 148 -15.76 3.96 4.97
CA ALA A 148 -17.17 3.98 5.37
C ALA A 148 -17.96 5.13 4.73
N ILE A 149 -17.36 6.34 4.63
CA ILE A 149 -17.96 7.47 3.92
C ILE A 149 -18.17 7.12 2.44
N LEU A 150 -17.13 6.59 1.78
CA LEU A 150 -17.17 6.29 0.35
C LEU A 150 -18.11 5.13 0.01
N GLN A 151 -18.12 4.06 0.82
CA GLN A 151 -19.07 2.96 0.67
C GLN A 151 -20.51 3.47 0.79
N ARG A 152 -20.78 4.37 1.72
CA ARG A 152 -22.09 5.00 1.86
C ARG A 152 -22.45 5.85 0.64
N THR A 153 -21.53 6.68 0.15
CA THR A 153 -21.75 7.50 -1.06
C THR A 153 -22.03 6.61 -2.27
N ALA A 154 -21.26 5.54 -2.44
CA ALA A 154 -21.43 4.60 -3.53
C ALA A 154 -22.78 3.86 -3.46
N ALA A 155 -23.23 3.44 -2.28
CA ALA A 155 -24.52 2.80 -2.09
C ALA A 155 -25.72 3.71 -2.46
N LYS A 156 -25.50 5.03 -2.54
CA LYS A 156 -26.50 6.03 -2.92
C LYS A 156 -26.35 6.54 -4.34
N ALA A 157 -25.20 6.30 -4.97
CA ALA A 157 -24.91 6.74 -6.31
C ALA A 157 -25.88 6.06 -7.30
N PRO A 158 -26.53 6.80 -8.21
CA PRO A 158 -27.31 6.16 -9.27
C PRO A 158 -26.39 5.27 -10.11
N ALA A 159 -26.88 4.08 -10.48
CA ALA A 159 -26.14 3.08 -11.27
C ALA A 159 -25.50 3.63 -12.58
N LYS A 160 -25.99 4.78 -13.05
CA LYS A 160 -25.49 5.49 -14.26
C LYS A 160 -24.17 6.24 -14.08
N LEU A 161 -23.60 6.36 -12.87
CA LEU A 161 -22.20 6.82 -12.70
C LEU A 161 -21.18 5.80 -13.24
N TYR A 162 -21.65 4.63 -13.69
CA TYR A 162 -20.88 3.57 -14.33
C TYR A 162 -21.45 3.26 -15.73
N GLN A 163 -21.24 4.16 -16.70
CA GLN A 163 -21.59 3.86 -18.09
C GLN A 163 -20.56 2.88 -18.69
N HIS A 164 -21.05 1.72 -19.18
CA HIS A 164 -20.32 0.73 -19.98
C HIS A 164 -19.28 -0.16 -19.29
N GLY A 165 -19.37 -0.38 -17.98
CA GLY A 165 -18.47 -1.33 -17.30
C GLY A 165 -16.99 -0.93 -17.31
N LYS A 166 -16.71 0.32 -17.68
CA LYS A 166 -15.41 0.98 -17.52
C LYS A 166 -15.66 2.32 -16.85
N PRO A 167 -14.91 2.68 -15.80
CA PRO A 167 -14.96 4.06 -15.34
C PRO A 167 -14.52 4.95 -16.51
N ALA A 168 -15.35 5.91 -16.92
CA ALA A 168 -15.06 6.92 -17.94
C ALA A 168 -13.93 7.91 -17.53
N LEU A 169 -13.04 7.46 -16.64
CA LEU A 169 -12.09 8.22 -15.84
C LEU A 169 -10.63 7.98 -16.27
N ALA A 170 -10.39 7.09 -17.24
CA ALA A 170 -9.05 6.59 -17.61
C ALA A 170 -8.19 7.58 -18.41
N GLU A 171 -8.77 8.63 -19.01
CA GLU A 171 -8.03 9.47 -19.97
C GLU A 171 -7.62 10.85 -19.41
N THR A 172 -8.23 11.32 -18.31
CA THR A 172 -7.90 12.62 -17.69
C THR A 172 -8.19 12.62 -16.19
N PHE A 173 -7.66 11.65 -15.42
CA PHE A 173 -7.68 11.59 -13.94
C PHE A 173 -8.77 12.48 -13.23
N PRO A 174 -10.09 12.14 -13.27
CA PRO A 174 -11.07 12.77 -12.38
C PRO A 174 -11.45 11.76 -11.27
N VAL A 175 -11.15 11.97 -9.98
CA VAL A 175 -11.69 12.99 -9.04
C VAL A 175 -13.04 12.60 -8.39
N MET A 176 -13.37 11.31 -8.21
CA MET A 176 -14.36 10.92 -7.18
C MET A 176 -13.88 9.91 -6.12
N HIS A 177 -12.80 9.17 -6.38
CA HIS A 177 -12.29 8.14 -5.45
C HIS A 177 -10.88 8.39 -4.95
N TRP A 178 -10.23 9.44 -5.47
CA TRP A 178 -8.87 9.82 -5.11
C TRP A 178 -8.91 11.12 -4.33
N SER A 179 -8.35 11.07 -3.13
CA SER A 179 -7.94 12.30 -2.44
C SER A 179 -6.51 12.61 -2.87
N VAL A 180 -6.27 13.83 -3.32
CA VAL A 180 -4.98 14.28 -3.85
C VAL A 180 -4.48 15.43 -3.00
N ASP A 181 -3.20 15.45 -2.71
CA ASP A 181 -2.57 16.52 -1.94
C ASP A 181 -2.75 17.85 -2.69
N PRO A 182 -3.20 18.93 -2.02
CA PRO A 182 -3.45 20.22 -2.66
C PRO A 182 -2.29 20.76 -3.50
N ALA A 183 -1.04 20.48 -3.13
CA ALA A 183 0.13 20.90 -3.90
C ALA A 183 0.20 20.25 -5.30
N TYR A 184 -0.51 19.13 -5.48
CA TYR A 184 -0.49 18.31 -6.70
C TYR A 184 -1.83 18.30 -7.45
N GLN A 185 -2.90 18.86 -6.87
CA GLN A 185 -4.23 18.88 -7.48
C GLN A 185 -4.27 19.61 -8.84
N ALA A 186 -3.44 20.64 -9.01
CA ALA A 186 -3.37 21.40 -10.26
C ALA A 186 -2.39 20.80 -11.29
N MET A 187 -1.69 19.72 -10.95
CA MET A 187 -0.70 19.12 -11.86
C MET A 187 -1.38 18.30 -12.95
N THR A 188 -0.96 18.54 -14.18
CA THR A 188 -1.30 17.71 -15.33
C THR A 188 -0.47 16.41 -15.31
N PRO A 189 -0.93 15.34 -15.97
CA PRO A 189 -0.15 14.09 -16.08
C PRO A 189 1.26 14.27 -16.63
N ALA A 190 1.51 15.32 -17.43
CA ALA A 190 2.84 15.64 -17.96
C ALA A 190 3.78 16.27 -16.90
N GLN A 191 3.22 16.92 -15.88
CA GLN A 191 3.97 17.53 -14.78
C GLN A 191 4.35 16.54 -13.69
N PHE A 192 3.71 15.36 -13.64
CA PHE A 192 4.07 14.33 -12.68
C PHE A 192 5.52 13.88 -12.91
N PRO A 193 6.27 13.50 -11.85
CA PRO A 193 7.55 12.83 -12.02
C PRO A 193 7.39 11.61 -12.94
N ARG A 194 8.46 11.26 -13.68
CA ARG A 194 8.37 10.09 -14.57
C ARG A 194 8.21 8.81 -13.77
N THR A 195 8.70 8.76 -12.55
CA THR A 195 8.62 7.57 -11.69
C THR A 195 7.90 7.88 -10.39
N PHE A 196 7.01 6.99 -9.97
CA PHE A 196 6.31 7.05 -8.68
C PHE A 196 6.14 5.65 -8.09
N VAL A 197 5.93 5.57 -6.77
CA VAL A 197 5.66 4.32 -6.07
C VAL A 197 4.16 4.17 -5.87
N LEU A 198 3.64 2.97 -6.13
CA LEU A 198 2.26 2.59 -5.89
C LEU A 198 2.25 1.51 -4.81
N LEU A 199 1.62 1.79 -3.66
CA LEU A 199 1.32 0.75 -2.67
C LEU A 199 -0.13 0.32 -2.81
N CYS A 200 -0.34 -0.98 -3.00
CA CYS A 200 -1.65 -1.55 -3.26
C CYS A 200 -2.06 -2.50 -2.12
N MET A 201 -3.35 -2.48 -1.79
CA MET A 201 -3.99 -3.56 -1.04
C MET A 201 -4.67 -4.50 -2.03
N GLY A 202 -4.09 -5.68 -2.19
CA GLY A 202 -4.68 -6.73 -3.02
C GLY A 202 -5.88 -7.38 -2.35
N ASN A 203 -6.73 -8.00 -3.16
CA ASN A 203 -7.98 -8.63 -2.72
C ASN A 203 -7.88 -10.15 -2.54
N SER A 204 -6.75 -10.75 -2.90
CA SER A 204 -6.56 -12.20 -2.81
C SER A 204 -6.33 -12.64 -1.36
N ASN A 205 -6.61 -13.91 -1.06
CA ASN A 205 -6.28 -14.50 0.24
C ASN A 205 -4.78 -14.36 0.56
N VAL A 206 -3.94 -14.46 -0.47
CA VAL A 206 -2.50 -14.25 -0.39
C VAL A 206 -2.18 -12.79 -0.03
N SER A 207 -2.82 -11.84 -0.68
CA SER A 207 -2.68 -10.41 -0.35
C SER A 207 -3.04 -10.13 1.10
N ALA A 208 -4.16 -10.69 1.55
CA ALA A 208 -4.59 -10.55 2.93
C ALA A 208 -3.63 -11.23 3.93
N ALA A 209 -2.99 -12.33 3.55
CA ALA A 209 -1.96 -12.97 4.36
C ALA A 209 -0.70 -12.10 4.47
N ILE A 210 -0.21 -11.54 3.35
CA ILE A 210 0.94 -10.62 3.30
C ILE A 210 0.67 -9.37 4.14
N SER A 211 -0.51 -8.76 3.99
CA SER A 211 -0.91 -7.57 4.77
C SER A 211 -1.04 -7.81 6.27
N ARG A 212 -1.13 -9.08 6.70
CA ARG A 212 -1.23 -9.45 8.12
C ARG A 212 0.09 -9.97 8.69
N SER A 213 1.04 -10.35 7.83
CA SER A 213 2.27 -11.03 8.26
C SER A 213 3.43 -10.08 8.51
N ALA A 214 3.38 -8.84 8.01
CA ALA A 214 4.38 -7.88 8.41
C ALA A 214 4.24 -7.54 9.89
N SER A 215 5.38 -7.32 10.52
CA SER A 215 5.55 -7.11 11.96
C SER A 215 4.59 -6.06 12.53
N GLU A 216 4.17 -5.08 11.72
CA GLU A 216 3.37 -3.95 12.17
C GLU A 216 2.32 -3.53 11.10
N ASP A 217 1.22 -4.29 11.00
CA ASP A 217 -0.02 -3.96 10.27
C ASP A 217 0.17 -3.17 8.96
N ASN A 218 0.87 -3.78 8.00
CA ASN A 218 0.95 -3.25 6.66
C ASN A 218 -0.36 -3.51 5.91
N THR A 219 -1.23 -2.52 5.86
CA THR A 219 -2.43 -2.58 5.00
C THR A 219 -2.13 -2.76 3.49
N PHE A 220 -0.86 -2.82 3.08
CA PHE A 220 -0.44 -2.99 1.69
C PHE A 220 0.16 -4.37 1.52
N SER A 221 -0.30 -5.09 0.50
CA SER A 221 0.16 -6.43 0.18
C SER A 221 1.04 -6.46 -1.07
N HIS A 222 1.10 -5.34 -1.78
CA HIS A 222 1.76 -5.25 -3.07
C HIS A 222 2.36 -3.86 -3.27
N LEU A 223 3.47 -3.81 -3.98
CA LEU A 223 4.18 -2.60 -4.33
C LEU A 223 4.52 -2.65 -5.80
N ALA A 224 4.33 -1.53 -6.48
CA ALA A 224 4.73 -1.39 -7.86
C ALA A 224 5.34 -0.01 -8.15
N ILE A 225 6.06 0.08 -9.26
CA ILE A 225 6.65 1.33 -9.75
C ILE A 225 5.87 1.80 -10.96
N GLY A 226 5.27 2.99 -10.85
CA GLY A 226 4.76 3.71 -12.00
C GLY A 226 5.90 4.35 -12.78
N TYR A 227 5.89 4.24 -14.10
CA TYR A 227 6.94 4.74 -14.99
C TYR A 227 6.34 5.39 -16.25
N ARG A 228 6.74 6.62 -16.59
CA ARG A 228 6.36 7.32 -17.81
C ARG A 228 7.46 7.21 -18.87
N SER A 229 7.12 6.61 -20.01
CA SER A 229 8.09 6.47 -21.11
C SER A 229 8.40 7.81 -21.77
N THR A 230 9.66 8.03 -22.13
CA THR A 230 10.10 9.19 -22.94
C THR A 230 10.09 8.93 -24.43
N GLU A 231 9.97 7.66 -24.80
CA GLU A 231 9.98 7.16 -26.17
C GLU A 231 8.89 6.10 -26.34
N PRO A 232 8.52 5.76 -27.59
CA PRO A 232 7.66 4.61 -27.83
C PRO A 232 8.31 3.33 -27.31
N LYS A 233 7.54 2.51 -26.57
CA LYS A 233 8.02 1.23 -26.03
C LYS A 233 7.17 0.09 -26.59
N THR A 234 7.81 -1.02 -26.97
CA THR A 234 7.12 -2.25 -27.43
C THR A 234 7.20 -3.32 -26.36
N VAL A 235 6.04 -3.69 -25.81
CA VAL A 235 5.90 -4.69 -24.75
C VAL A 235 4.94 -5.75 -25.23
N GLU A 236 5.36 -7.02 -25.20
CA GLU A 236 4.61 -8.19 -25.65
C GLU A 236 4.08 -8.04 -27.08
N GLY A 237 4.92 -7.50 -27.98
CA GLY A 237 4.57 -7.27 -29.39
C GLY A 237 3.63 -6.09 -29.65
N LYS A 238 3.20 -5.34 -28.62
CA LYS A 238 2.40 -4.12 -28.79
C LYS A 238 3.25 -2.87 -28.54
N THR A 239 3.22 -1.93 -29.49
CA THR A 239 3.88 -0.62 -29.36
C THR A 239 2.95 0.40 -28.73
N TYR A 240 3.46 1.09 -27.73
CA TYR A 240 2.80 2.19 -27.03
C TYR A 240 3.55 3.51 -27.33
N PRO A 241 2.85 4.64 -27.46
CA PRO A 241 3.49 5.92 -27.74
C PRO A 241 4.32 6.43 -26.56
N ALA A 242 5.21 7.39 -26.82
CA ALA A 242 5.89 8.15 -25.77
C ALA A 242 4.87 8.84 -24.84
N GLY A 243 5.23 8.98 -23.57
CA GLY A 243 4.34 9.52 -22.53
C GLY A 243 3.37 8.50 -21.95
N THR A 244 3.38 7.25 -22.42
CA THR A 244 2.56 6.18 -21.83
C THR A 244 3.03 5.91 -20.40
N LEU A 245 2.06 5.87 -19.48
CA LEU A 245 2.28 5.42 -18.10
C LEU A 245 2.20 3.90 -18.03
N PHE A 246 3.27 3.29 -17.55
CA PHE A 246 3.39 1.87 -17.27
C PHE A 246 3.47 1.62 -15.76
N LEU A 247 3.16 0.39 -15.39
CA LEU A 247 3.40 -0.20 -14.09
C LEU A 247 4.43 -1.30 -14.25
N LEU A 248 5.48 -1.23 -13.43
CA LEU A 248 6.51 -2.25 -13.25
C LEU A 248 6.25 -2.92 -11.91
N GLU A 249 5.89 -4.19 -11.96
CA GLU A 249 5.55 -4.97 -10.77
C GLU A 249 5.95 -6.42 -10.97
N SER A 250 5.97 -7.19 -9.88
CA SER A 250 6.16 -8.64 -9.94
C SER A 250 4.99 -9.33 -9.24
N LEU A 251 4.31 -10.23 -9.95
CA LEU A 251 3.17 -11.00 -9.45
C LEU A 251 3.62 -12.41 -9.12
N ILE A 252 3.07 -12.99 -8.03
CA ILE A 252 3.41 -14.33 -7.54
C ILE A 252 3.26 -15.39 -8.65
N GLU A 253 2.26 -15.20 -9.52
CA GLU A 253 1.89 -16.16 -10.56
C GLU A 253 2.77 -16.08 -11.81
N THR A 254 3.35 -14.92 -12.11
CA THR A 254 3.98 -14.65 -13.42
C THR A 254 5.37 -14.05 -13.35
N GLY A 255 5.84 -13.63 -12.18
CA GLY A 255 7.05 -12.82 -12.04
C GLY A 255 6.84 -11.39 -12.52
N VAL A 256 7.92 -10.77 -13.01
CA VAL A 256 7.94 -9.36 -13.42
C VAL A 256 7.09 -9.16 -14.67
N ILE A 257 6.16 -8.21 -14.59
CA ILE A 257 5.32 -7.79 -15.70
C ILE A 257 5.43 -6.29 -15.94
N ILE A 258 5.10 -5.88 -17.16
CA ILE A 258 4.97 -4.48 -17.57
C ILE A 258 3.59 -4.32 -18.17
N LYS A 259 2.75 -3.45 -17.57
CA LYS A 259 1.41 -3.17 -18.11
C LYS A 259 1.14 -1.67 -18.14
N PRO A 260 0.33 -1.17 -19.09
CA PRO A 260 -0.15 0.21 -19.03
C PRO A 260 -0.92 0.45 -17.73
N LEU A 261 -0.68 1.58 -17.06
CA LEU A 261 -1.32 1.95 -15.80
C LEU A 261 -2.86 1.89 -15.89
N ALA A 262 -3.43 2.29 -17.03
CA ALA A 262 -4.87 2.23 -17.25
C ALA A 262 -5.45 0.81 -17.06
N LYS A 263 -4.70 -0.25 -17.38
CA LYS A 263 -5.14 -1.63 -17.16
C LYS A 263 -5.13 -2.04 -15.69
N HIS A 264 -4.30 -1.40 -14.85
CA HIS A 264 -4.29 -1.65 -13.41
C HIS A 264 -5.62 -1.25 -12.77
N TYR A 265 -6.13 -0.09 -13.16
CA TYR A 265 -7.39 0.46 -12.65
C TYR A 265 -8.64 -0.17 -13.28
N GLU A 266 -8.49 -1.08 -14.26
CA GLU A 266 -9.59 -1.98 -14.63
C GLU A 266 -9.88 -2.97 -13.49
N GLY A 267 -8.93 -3.19 -12.58
CA GLY A 267 -9.14 -3.88 -11.30
C GLY A 267 -9.52 -2.92 -10.17
N VAL A 268 -10.29 -3.42 -9.20
CA VAL A 268 -10.67 -2.65 -8.01
C VAL A 268 -9.57 -2.73 -6.96
N THR A 269 -8.60 -1.83 -7.03
CA THR A 269 -7.46 -1.75 -6.09
C THR A 269 -7.56 -0.53 -5.16
N ARG A 270 -7.10 -0.69 -3.91
CA ARG A 270 -6.86 0.44 -3.00
C ARG A 270 -5.40 0.83 -3.17
N ASP A 271 -5.17 2.00 -3.74
CA ASP A 271 -3.83 2.43 -4.11
C ASP A 271 -3.43 3.72 -3.40
N VAL A 272 -2.19 3.78 -2.94
CA VAL A 272 -1.57 5.03 -2.49
C VAL A 272 -0.38 5.33 -3.39
N ILE A 273 -0.36 6.54 -3.95
CA ILE A 273 0.71 7.03 -4.79
C ILE A 273 1.67 7.84 -3.94
N PHE A 274 2.95 7.55 -4.11
CA PHE A 274 4.04 8.30 -3.51
C PHE A 274 5.03 8.78 -4.56
N PHE A 275 5.58 9.97 -4.36
CA PHE A 275 6.74 10.46 -5.08
C PHE A 275 8.00 10.33 -4.22
N VAL A 276 9.17 10.42 -4.85
CA VAL A 276 10.43 10.56 -4.13
C VAL A 276 10.41 11.89 -3.40
N ARG A 277 10.67 11.88 -2.08
CA ARG A 277 10.67 13.12 -1.27
C ARG A 277 11.81 14.05 -1.68
N ASP A 278 13.02 13.51 -1.80
CA ASP A 278 14.19 14.24 -2.28
C ASP A 278 14.16 14.37 -3.81
N GLN A 279 13.69 15.53 -4.29
CA GLN A 279 13.59 15.82 -5.72
C GLN A 279 14.96 15.78 -6.43
N SER A 280 16.08 15.99 -5.72
CA SER A 280 17.42 15.90 -6.32
C SER A 280 17.77 14.47 -6.77
N LYS A 281 17.09 13.46 -6.19
CA LYS A 281 17.28 12.04 -6.49
C LYS A 281 16.35 11.52 -7.60
N GLN A 282 15.31 12.28 -7.96
CA GLN A 282 14.29 11.84 -8.90
C GLN A 282 14.87 11.41 -10.26
N ALA A 283 15.84 12.16 -10.80
CA ALA A 283 16.47 11.84 -12.07
C ALA A 283 17.22 10.48 -12.05
N ALA A 284 17.84 10.14 -10.91
CA ALA A 284 18.51 8.85 -10.75
C ALA A 284 17.51 7.69 -10.65
N VAL A 285 16.38 7.90 -9.95
CA VAL A 285 15.28 6.92 -9.89
C VAL A 285 14.66 6.70 -11.27
N ASP A 286 14.44 7.78 -12.03
CA ASP A 286 13.93 7.70 -13.40
C ASP A 286 14.85 6.91 -14.33
N ALA A 287 16.17 7.13 -14.23
CA ALA A 287 17.15 6.37 -15.01
C ALA A 287 17.20 4.89 -14.60
N ALA A 288 17.12 4.59 -13.31
CA ALA A 288 17.09 3.21 -12.81
C ALA A 288 15.80 2.47 -13.22
N ALA A 289 14.64 3.14 -13.18
CA ALA A 289 13.37 2.59 -13.62
C ALA A 289 13.37 2.30 -15.14
N ASP A 290 13.94 3.19 -15.95
CA ASP A 290 14.09 2.97 -17.40
C ASP A 290 15.01 1.78 -17.70
N ALA A 291 16.14 1.66 -17.01
CA ALA A 291 17.03 0.51 -17.15
C ALA A 291 16.36 -0.81 -16.73
N PHE A 292 15.59 -0.80 -15.64
CA PHE A 292 14.81 -1.96 -15.21
C PHE A 292 13.72 -2.32 -16.23
N PHE A 293 13.01 -1.30 -16.75
CA PHE A 293 11.99 -1.47 -17.79
C PHE A 293 12.56 -2.21 -19.00
N ASP A 294 13.69 -1.75 -19.53
CA ASP A 294 14.28 -2.33 -20.74
C ASP A 294 14.72 -3.78 -20.51
N ARG A 295 15.31 -4.07 -19.34
CA ARG A 295 15.66 -5.45 -18.95
C ARG A 295 14.43 -6.36 -18.87
N ALA A 296 13.38 -5.94 -18.17
CA ALA A 296 12.17 -6.74 -18.01
C ALA A 296 11.42 -6.93 -19.34
N LYS A 297 11.34 -5.87 -20.16
CA LYS A 297 10.75 -5.90 -21.50
C LYS A 297 11.39 -6.95 -22.40
N ASP A 298 12.71 -7.08 -22.37
CA ASP A 298 13.42 -8.01 -23.24
C ASP A 298 13.09 -9.48 -22.93
N GLY A 299 12.92 -9.81 -21.64
CA GLY A 299 12.43 -11.13 -21.21
C GLY A 299 10.99 -11.36 -21.64
N LEU A 300 10.10 -10.41 -21.36
CA LEU A 300 8.68 -10.48 -21.75
C LEU A 300 8.49 -10.68 -23.26
N ASN A 301 9.22 -9.95 -24.10
CA ASN A 301 9.13 -10.07 -25.55
C ASN A 301 9.63 -11.42 -26.09
N LYS A 302 10.46 -12.14 -25.34
CA LYS A 302 10.94 -13.49 -25.68
C LYS A 302 10.05 -14.60 -25.12
N GLY A 303 9.07 -14.27 -24.29
CA GLY A 303 8.29 -15.25 -23.52
C GLY A 303 9.05 -15.84 -22.33
N GLU A 304 10.12 -15.17 -21.90
CA GLU A 304 11.00 -15.55 -20.79
C GLU A 304 11.03 -14.41 -19.75
N PRO A 305 9.90 -14.11 -19.06
CA PRO A 305 9.87 -13.06 -18.05
C PRO A 305 10.84 -13.35 -16.90
N LEU A 306 11.34 -12.29 -16.25
CA LEU A 306 12.06 -12.44 -14.98
C LEU A 306 11.10 -13.09 -13.96
N GLY A 307 11.56 -14.14 -13.29
CA GLY A 307 10.70 -14.96 -12.44
C GLY A 307 10.20 -14.23 -11.18
N TYR A 308 9.28 -14.87 -10.46
CA TYR A 308 8.92 -14.41 -9.12
C TYR A 308 9.91 -14.96 -8.09
N ASP A 309 10.44 -14.10 -7.23
CA ASP A 309 11.28 -14.52 -6.11
C ASP A 309 10.42 -14.90 -4.89
N PHE A 310 10.15 -16.19 -4.74
CA PHE A 310 9.40 -16.75 -3.61
C PHE A 310 10.13 -16.70 -2.28
N SER A 311 11.46 -16.50 -2.27
CA SER A 311 12.18 -16.36 -1.01
C SER A 311 11.81 -15.07 -0.30
N MET A 312 11.40 -14.04 -1.07
CA MET A 312 11.14 -12.67 -0.59
C MET A 312 12.24 -12.13 0.34
N GLY A 313 13.43 -12.71 0.21
CA GLY A 313 14.45 -12.65 1.24
C GLY A 313 15.26 -11.38 1.10
N ALA A 314 15.66 -10.82 2.24
CA ALA A 314 16.77 -9.88 2.27
C ALA A 314 18.08 -10.51 1.77
N SER A 315 18.12 -11.82 1.51
CA SER A 315 19.29 -12.57 1.03
C SER A 315 19.93 -11.94 -0.21
N HIS A 316 19.16 -11.51 -1.21
CA HIS A 316 19.71 -10.83 -2.38
C HIS A 316 20.28 -9.44 -2.02
N ARG A 317 19.61 -8.73 -1.11
CA ARG A 317 20.08 -7.43 -0.58
C ARG A 317 21.39 -7.58 0.21
N ILE A 318 21.42 -8.52 1.15
CA ILE A 318 22.57 -8.85 2.02
C ILE A 318 23.74 -9.35 1.17
N ALA A 319 23.47 -10.22 0.19
CA ALA A 319 24.48 -10.63 -0.77
C ALA A 319 25.00 -9.40 -1.53
N GLY A 320 24.10 -8.52 -2.00
CA GLY A 320 24.39 -7.27 -2.69
C GLY A 320 25.35 -6.38 -1.92
N GLU A 321 25.01 -6.11 -0.66
CA GLU A 321 25.82 -5.34 0.29
C GLU A 321 27.19 -5.98 0.50
N LYS A 322 27.25 -7.30 0.68
CA LYS A 322 28.51 -8.04 0.85
C LYS A 322 29.39 -7.97 -0.40
N ALA A 323 28.82 -8.17 -1.58
CA ALA A 323 29.57 -8.08 -2.83
C ALA A 323 30.11 -6.66 -3.04
N ALA A 324 29.29 -5.62 -2.79
CA ALA A 324 29.70 -4.23 -2.89
C ALA A 324 30.86 -3.90 -1.92
N ALA A 325 30.80 -4.39 -0.67
CA ALA A 325 31.88 -4.24 0.31
C ALA A 325 33.19 -4.93 -0.15
N GLU A 326 33.09 -5.96 -0.98
CA GLU A 326 34.21 -6.66 -1.61
C GLU A 326 34.63 -6.06 -2.97
N GLY A 327 34.01 -4.96 -3.41
CA GLY A 327 34.24 -4.36 -4.73
C GLY A 327 33.74 -5.21 -5.90
N LYS A 328 32.82 -6.14 -5.65
CA LYS A 328 32.21 -7.04 -6.64
C LYS A 328 30.79 -6.59 -6.97
N THR A 329 30.37 -6.87 -8.20
CA THR A 329 28.97 -6.78 -8.61
C THR A 329 28.34 -8.17 -8.51
N LEU A 330 27.22 -8.29 -7.80
CA LEU A 330 26.44 -9.51 -7.93
C LEU A 330 25.84 -9.61 -9.33
N PRO A 331 25.74 -10.83 -9.89
CA PRO A 331 24.84 -11.06 -11.00
C PRO A 331 23.45 -10.57 -10.63
N ASP A 332 22.83 -9.94 -11.62
CA ASP A 332 21.43 -9.55 -11.59
C ASP A 332 20.56 -10.78 -11.27
N PRO A 333 19.56 -10.70 -10.36
CA PRO A 333 18.79 -11.86 -9.95
C PRO A 333 17.87 -12.35 -11.06
N ASP A 334 17.64 -13.65 -11.14
CA ASP A 334 16.75 -14.26 -12.13
C ASP A 334 15.25 -14.03 -11.84
N GLY A 335 14.92 -13.44 -10.68
CA GLY A 335 13.56 -13.10 -10.31
C GLY A 335 13.46 -12.02 -9.25
N TYR A 336 12.26 -11.46 -9.12
CA TYR A 336 11.93 -10.42 -8.16
C TYR A 336 10.57 -10.70 -7.54
N PHE A 337 10.37 -10.32 -6.28
CA PHE A 337 9.04 -10.11 -5.72
C PHE A 337 8.65 -8.63 -5.88
N CYS A 338 7.41 -8.27 -5.55
CA CYS A 338 6.87 -6.94 -5.84
C CYS A 338 7.69 -5.79 -5.22
N ALA A 339 8.03 -5.88 -3.93
CA ALA A 339 8.89 -4.90 -3.27
C ALA A 339 10.36 -5.00 -3.73
N GLY A 340 10.83 -6.17 -4.18
CA GLY A 340 12.18 -6.33 -4.73
C GLY A 340 12.40 -5.55 -6.03
N VAL A 341 11.37 -5.38 -6.87
CA VAL A 341 11.45 -4.52 -8.06
C VAL A 341 11.77 -3.07 -7.68
N ALA A 342 11.07 -2.54 -6.68
CA ALA A 342 11.30 -1.18 -6.21
C ALA A 342 12.61 -1.02 -5.46
N ASP A 343 12.98 -2.00 -4.63
CA ASP A 343 14.28 -1.99 -3.93
C ASP A 343 15.42 -1.89 -4.94
N GLU A 344 15.39 -2.69 -6.01
CA GLU A 344 16.41 -2.67 -7.05
C GLU A 344 16.51 -1.31 -7.74
N ILE A 345 15.37 -0.72 -8.12
CA ILE A 345 15.32 0.60 -8.77
C ILE A 345 15.87 1.69 -7.85
N PHE A 346 15.42 1.73 -6.59
CA PHE A 346 15.85 2.76 -5.63
C PHE A 346 17.32 2.58 -5.23
N ARG A 347 17.79 1.34 -5.03
CA ARG A 347 19.18 1.04 -4.70
C ARG A 347 20.12 1.44 -5.84
N LYS A 348 19.77 1.20 -7.10
CA LYS A 348 20.55 1.70 -8.26
C LYS A 348 20.59 3.22 -8.33
N ALA A 349 19.58 3.91 -7.79
CA ALA A 349 19.56 5.36 -7.63
C ALA A 349 20.32 5.86 -6.38
N GLY A 350 20.90 4.95 -5.57
CA GLY A 350 21.59 5.28 -4.32
C GLY A 350 20.63 5.75 -3.22
N ILE A 351 19.45 5.14 -3.15
CA ILE A 351 18.42 5.39 -2.14
C ILE A 351 18.07 4.07 -1.46
N GLU A 352 18.06 4.05 -0.13
CA GLU A 352 17.57 2.92 0.65
C GLU A 352 16.06 3.07 0.85
N LEU A 353 15.26 2.32 0.09
CA LEU A 353 13.79 2.39 0.19
C LEU A 353 13.27 1.64 1.43
N PHE A 354 13.98 0.59 1.87
CA PHE A 354 13.57 -0.27 2.97
C PHE A 354 14.63 -0.22 4.06
N THR A 355 14.41 0.61 5.07
CA THR A 355 15.36 0.79 6.19
C THR A 355 15.20 -0.27 7.28
N THR A 356 14.12 -1.05 7.23
CA THR A 356 13.82 -2.09 8.20
C THR A 356 13.53 -3.40 7.49
N LEU A 357 14.16 -4.47 7.99
CA LEU A 357 13.80 -5.83 7.63
C LEU A 357 12.75 -6.31 8.62
N THR A 358 11.65 -6.82 8.09
CA THR A 358 10.56 -7.34 8.90
C THR A 358 10.75 -8.83 9.11
N ARG A 359 10.57 -9.28 10.35
CA ARG A 359 10.33 -10.71 10.61
C ARG A 359 8.87 -10.99 10.32
N LEU A 360 8.62 -12.04 9.56
CA LEU A 360 7.25 -12.51 9.37
C LEU A 360 6.69 -12.93 10.73
N ASN A 361 5.55 -12.34 11.09
CA ASN A 361 4.73 -12.83 12.19
C ASN A 361 3.46 -13.44 11.61
N PRO A 362 3.56 -14.61 10.94
CA PRO A 362 2.42 -15.18 10.28
C PRO A 362 1.42 -15.65 11.34
N GLY A 363 0.20 -15.11 11.29
CA GLY A 363 -0.89 -15.65 12.09
C GLY A 363 -1.15 -17.14 11.75
N PRO A 364 -1.96 -17.84 12.55
CA PRO A 364 -2.20 -19.28 12.39
C PRO A 364 -2.66 -19.69 10.98
N GLY A 365 -3.29 -18.79 10.22
CA GLY A 365 -3.75 -19.03 8.85
C GLY A 365 -2.75 -18.71 7.73
N SER A 366 -1.62 -18.06 8.02
CA SER A 366 -0.62 -17.70 6.98
C SER A 366 0.71 -18.41 7.13
N ALA A 367 0.99 -19.06 8.28
CA ALA A 367 2.26 -19.77 8.51
C ALA A 367 2.49 -20.89 7.48
N GLY A 368 1.46 -21.68 7.17
CA GLY A 368 1.55 -22.73 6.14
C GLY A 368 1.81 -22.20 4.73
N LEU A 369 1.29 -21.00 4.42
CA LEU A 369 1.52 -20.36 3.12
C LEU A 369 2.99 -19.96 2.94
N PHE A 370 3.58 -19.24 3.91
CA PHE A 370 4.99 -18.85 3.83
C PHE A 370 5.94 -20.03 3.90
N ALA A 371 5.64 -21.04 4.72
CA ALA A 371 6.40 -22.28 4.76
C ALA A 371 6.37 -23.03 3.41
N SER A 372 5.25 -22.98 2.67
CA SER A 372 5.16 -23.57 1.33
C SER A 372 6.04 -22.87 0.29
N TRP A 373 6.43 -21.63 0.56
CA TRP A 373 7.40 -20.85 -0.23
C TRP A 373 8.84 -20.99 0.28
N GLY A 374 9.06 -21.80 1.32
CA GLY A 374 10.38 -21.99 1.91
C GLY A 374 10.83 -20.85 2.81
N ILE A 375 9.91 -19.97 3.23
CA ILE A 375 10.22 -18.85 4.14
C ILE A 375 9.93 -19.25 5.58
N SER A 376 10.94 -19.14 6.43
CA SER A 376 10.84 -19.29 7.88
C SER A 376 10.35 -17.99 8.53
N PRO A 377 9.60 -18.03 9.65
CA PRO A 377 9.26 -16.84 10.43
C PRO A 377 10.46 -16.00 10.88
N GLU A 378 11.64 -16.63 11.00
CA GLU A 378 12.89 -15.96 11.38
C GLU A 378 13.64 -15.32 10.20
N ASP A 379 13.22 -15.61 8.97
CA ASP A 379 13.88 -15.05 7.79
C ASP A 379 13.59 -13.54 7.71
N PRO A 380 14.63 -12.70 7.50
CA PRO A 380 14.41 -11.29 7.25
C PRO A 380 13.81 -11.12 5.86
N VAL A 381 12.61 -10.55 5.80
CA VAL A 381 11.92 -10.23 4.55
C VAL A 381 11.70 -8.73 4.42
N THR A 382 11.47 -8.30 3.19
CA THR A 382 11.03 -6.94 2.88
C THR A 382 9.57 -7.00 2.46
N ALA A 383 8.65 -6.45 3.25
CA ALA A 383 7.25 -6.37 2.88
C ALA A 383 6.94 -5.03 2.17
N PRO A 384 5.95 -4.97 1.27
CA PRO A 384 5.49 -3.73 0.64
C PRO A 384 5.27 -2.55 1.60
N GLY A 385 4.67 -2.80 2.76
CA GLY A 385 4.46 -1.76 3.77
C GLY A 385 5.68 -1.34 4.57
N ASP A 386 6.83 -1.99 4.40
CA ASP A 386 8.09 -1.59 5.03
C ASP A 386 8.81 -0.49 4.25
N ALA A 387 8.30 -0.12 3.07
CA ALA A 387 8.82 1.01 2.30
C ALA A 387 8.80 2.27 3.17
N ASP A 388 9.90 3.02 3.17
CA ASP A 388 10.05 4.20 4.02
C ASP A 388 9.20 5.37 3.53
N VAL A 389 7.94 5.37 3.97
CA VAL A 389 6.97 6.42 3.71
C VAL A 389 7.17 7.68 4.56
N SER A 390 8.10 7.67 5.51
CA SER A 390 8.32 8.81 6.41
C SER A 390 9.55 9.64 6.02
N GLY A 391 10.66 9.00 5.65
CA GLY A 391 11.88 9.67 5.19
C GLY A 391 11.96 9.77 3.67
N THR A 392 11.81 8.66 2.96
CA THR A 392 12.15 8.55 1.54
C THR A 392 11.01 8.95 0.60
N LEU A 393 9.78 8.53 0.92
CA LEU A 393 8.62 8.75 0.05
C LEU A 393 7.71 9.88 0.58
N LEU A 394 7.07 10.57 -0.34
CA LEU A 394 6.06 11.60 -0.09
C LEU A 394 4.71 11.12 -0.61
N ARG A 395 3.71 11.00 0.28
CA ARG A 395 2.34 10.64 -0.10
C ARG A 395 1.70 11.76 -0.91
N VAL A 396 1.21 11.45 -2.10
CA VAL A 396 0.64 12.44 -3.03
C VAL A 396 -0.84 12.22 -3.26
N ALA A 397 -1.27 10.97 -3.36
CA ALA A 397 -2.66 10.66 -3.62
C ALA A 397 -3.04 9.30 -3.04
N GLU A 398 -4.30 9.15 -2.66
CA GLU A 398 -4.84 7.89 -2.14
C GLU A 398 -6.21 7.63 -2.73
N GLY A 399 -6.28 6.54 -3.48
CA GLY A 399 -7.50 5.94 -3.99
C GLY A 399 -8.13 5.05 -2.93
N ALA A 400 -9.45 5.11 -2.84
CA ALA A 400 -10.22 4.22 -1.98
C ALA A 400 -11.11 3.30 -2.81
N ARG A 401 -11.29 2.08 -2.30
CA ARG A 401 -12.11 1.05 -2.93
C ARG A 401 -13.54 1.13 -2.44
N ILE A 402 -14.45 0.85 -3.37
CA ILE A 402 -15.85 0.59 -3.11
C ILE A 402 -16.06 -0.90 -3.42
N ASP A 403 -16.26 -1.73 -2.40
CA ASP A 403 -16.24 -3.21 -2.52
C ASP A 403 -17.44 -3.83 -3.27
N TRP A 404 -18.39 -3.02 -3.74
CA TRP A 404 -19.56 -3.44 -4.55
C TRP A 404 -19.40 -3.19 -6.06
N LEU A 405 -18.22 -2.70 -6.46
CA LEU A 405 -17.72 -2.70 -7.84
C LEU A 405 -16.79 -3.89 -8.01
#